data_AF-A0AAV7XL07-F1
#
_entry.id   AF-A0AAV7XL07-F1
#
_cell.length_a   1.000
_cell.length_b   1.000
_cell.length_c   1.000
_cell.angle_alpha   90.00
_cell.angle_beta   90.00
_cell.angle_gamma   90.00
#
_symmetry.space_group_name_H-M   'P 1'
#
loop_
_entity.id
_entity.type
_entity.pdbx_description
1 polymer ?
#
loop_
_entity_poly.entity_id
_entity_poly.type
_entity_poly.pdbx_seq_one_letter_code
_entity_poly.pdbx_strand_id
1 'polypeptide(L)'
;MAGEVIVDALPYIDQGYDEAGVREAALAMIEEETRRYRPTKNYLEHLPPLNTTLFETDMMKGEWERMQQRQPVDVLSMKRYELPPPPSGKMTDIAAWTECVENSQAQLEHQATRICNLELMLEYGCEAWKSYLELLMASVAQAQKTLQALRKDIQEINWERKKAQMDGGEKLRELEATWVGLVSKNYDIEQACVTVEEEIARLQREKENALKRRRVEEERANAKRRKIEQQQQEILDRQHQEQMRQERVELERLQREQDAQQEEEQQEVEENEEQPEKEEQQEKDHEEEGATVEQNINQAESSDSQESTESQENSNESAGDGGASTENSNDREEEN
;
A
#
# COMPACT_ATOMS: atom_id res chain seq x y z
N MET A 1 11.38 21.58 17.94
CA MET A 1 10.58 21.99 16.76
C MET A 1 9.44 20.99 16.65
N ALA A 2 8.18 21.43 16.67
CA ALA A 2 7.13 20.60 16.09
C ALA A 2 7.37 20.58 14.57
N GLY A 3 7.24 19.42 13.92
CA GLY A 3 7.37 19.36 12.47
C GLY A 3 6.31 20.22 11.81
N GLU A 4 6.69 20.97 10.78
CA GLU A 4 5.71 21.65 9.93
C GLU A 4 4.86 20.58 9.25
N VAL A 5 3.60 20.47 9.69
CA VAL A 5 2.61 19.67 8.98
C VAL A 5 2.33 20.41 7.69
N ILE A 6 2.93 19.93 6.59
CA ILE A 6 2.65 20.42 5.25
C ILE A 6 1.20 20.02 4.93
N VAL A 7 0.28 20.93 5.21
CA VAL A 7 -1.14 20.80 4.84
C VAL A 7 -1.22 21.10 3.36
N ASP A 8 -1.04 20.07 2.54
CA ASP A 8 -1.22 20.17 1.10
C ASP A 8 -2.71 20.20 0.74
N ALA A 9 -3.05 21.07 -0.19
CA ALA A 9 -4.38 21.28 -0.75
C ALA A 9 -4.21 22.05 -2.06
N LEU A 10 -4.90 21.65 -3.13
CA LEU A 10 -4.60 22.08 -4.48
C LEU A 10 -5.77 22.87 -5.13
N PRO A 11 -6.14 24.08 -4.64
CA PRO A 11 -7.28 24.85 -5.15
C PRO A 11 -7.35 25.12 -6.66
N TYR A 12 -6.26 25.01 -7.41
CA TYR A 12 -6.26 25.10 -8.88
C TYR A 12 -6.63 23.79 -9.61
N ILE A 13 -6.65 22.66 -8.89
CA ILE A 13 -6.98 21.31 -9.38
C ILE A 13 -8.29 20.81 -8.78
N ASP A 14 -8.48 21.00 -7.47
CA ASP A 14 -9.58 20.44 -6.67
C ASP A 14 -10.92 21.15 -6.91
N GLN A 15 -11.41 21.20 -8.15
CA GLN A 15 -12.54 22.06 -8.54
C GLN A 15 -13.90 21.71 -7.88
N GLY A 16 -14.01 20.58 -7.18
CA GLY A 16 -15.24 20.12 -6.53
C GLY A 16 -15.62 20.84 -5.21
N TYR A 17 -14.76 21.67 -4.61
CA TYR A 17 -15.11 22.33 -3.32
C TYR A 17 -16.20 23.42 -3.42
N ASP A 18 -16.54 23.87 -4.63
CA ASP A 18 -17.65 24.80 -4.89
C ASP A 18 -18.97 24.07 -5.23
N GLU A 19 -19.00 22.74 -5.19
CA GLU A 19 -20.25 21.98 -5.28
C GLU A 19 -21.14 22.21 -4.04
N ALA A 20 -22.43 22.47 -4.28
CA ALA A 20 -23.39 22.82 -3.23
C ALA A 20 -23.57 21.66 -2.24
N GLY A 21 -23.33 21.92 -0.95
CA GLY A 21 -23.35 20.92 0.12
C GLY A 21 -21.96 20.49 0.60
N VAL A 22 -20.91 20.63 -0.21
CA VAL A 22 -19.54 20.22 0.19
C VAL A 22 -19.00 21.16 1.28
N ARG A 23 -19.19 22.47 1.11
CA ARG A 23 -18.79 23.50 2.09
C ARG A 23 -19.58 23.36 3.38
N GLU A 24 -20.89 23.11 3.29
CA GLU A 24 -21.79 22.90 4.42
C GLU A 24 -21.42 21.64 5.22
N ALA A 25 -21.11 20.53 4.55
CA ALA A 25 -20.65 19.29 5.18
C ALA A 25 -19.28 19.47 5.87
N ALA A 26 -18.34 20.15 5.23
CA ALA A 26 -17.04 20.47 5.82
C ALA A 26 -17.18 21.33 7.08
N LEU A 27 -18.03 22.37 7.05
CA LEU A 27 -18.32 23.21 8.20
C LEU A 27 -19.01 22.44 9.34
N ALA A 28 -19.93 21.52 9.04
CA ALA A 28 -20.56 20.67 10.05
C ALA A 28 -19.56 19.75 10.76
N MET A 29 -18.62 19.14 10.03
CA MET A 29 -17.55 18.33 10.62
C MET A 29 -16.59 19.18 11.50
N ILE A 30 -16.30 20.42 11.09
CA ILE A 30 -15.54 21.38 11.90
C ILE A 30 -16.31 21.79 13.17
N GLU A 31 -17.63 21.96 13.09
CA GLU A 31 -18.46 22.25 14.28
C GLU A 31 -18.48 21.06 15.26
N GLU A 32 -18.57 19.82 14.78
CA GLU A 32 -18.51 18.63 15.63
C GLU A 32 -17.16 18.50 16.37
N GLU A 33 -16.04 18.66 15.67
CA GLU A 33 -14.72 18.57 16.28
C GLU A 33 -14.39 19.78 17.19
N THR A 34 -14.85 21.01 16.87
CA THR A 34 -14.70 22.16 17.78
C THR A 34 -15.64 22.11 19.01
N ARG A 35 -16.77 21.40 18.90
CA ARG A 35 -17.63 21.04 20.04
C ARG A 35 -16.97 20.01 20.94
N ARG A 36 -16.25 19.05 20.37
CA ARG A 36 -15.49 17.99 21.07
C ARG A 36 -14.24 18.54 21.74
N TYR A 37 -13.45 19.32 21.02
CA TYR A 37 -12.23 19.97 21.48
C TYR A 37 -12.41 21.49 21.49
N ARG A 38 -13.04 22.01 22.56
CA ARG A 38 -13.10 23.46 22.79
C ARG A 38 -11.67 24.02 22.90
N PRO A 39 -11.29 25.06 22.14
CA PRO A 39 -9.94 25.63 22.20
C PRO A 39 -9.54 26.07 23.62
N THR A 40 -8.53 25.42 24.19
CA THR A 40 -8.04 25.70 25.56
C THR A 40 -6.95 26.77 25.62
N LYS A 41 -6.46 27.23 24.47
CA LYS A 41 -5.53 28.35 24.32
C LYS A 41 -6.14 29.34 23.35
N ASN A 42 -6.06 30.62 23.66
CA ASN A 42 -6.38 31.66 22.69
C ASN A 42 -5.21 31.80 21.72
N TYR A 43 -5.44 31.49 20.44
CA TYR A 43 -4.40 31.56 19.40
C TYR A 43 -3.82 32.97 19.22
N LEU A 44 -4.51 34.01 19.72
CA LEU A 44 -4.05 35.40 19.73
C LEU A 44 -3.15 35.76 20.93
N GLU A 45 -2.87 34.84 21.87
CA GLU A 45 -2.00 35.08 23.05
C GLU A 45 -0.58 35.57 22.72
N HIS A 46 -0.10 35.28 21.50
CA HIS A 46 1.21 35.72 21.02
C HIS A 46 1.22 37.17 20.49
N LEU A 47 0.05 37.79 20.32
CA LEU A 47 -0.10 39.17 19.87
C LEU A 47 -0.26 40.13 21.06
N PRO A 48 0.25 41.37 20.97
CA PRO A 48 -0.04 42.38 21.99
C PRO A 48 -1.56 42.66 22.04
N PRO A 49 -2.11 42.97 23.23
CA PRO A 49 -3.53 43.29 23.36
C PRO A 49 -3.89 44.49 22.49
N LEU A 50 -5.01 44.38 21.77
CA LEU A 50 -5.41 45.36 20.75
C LEU A 50 -5.72 46.71 21.41
N ASN A 51 -4.83 47.69 21.24
CA ASN A 51 -5.04 49.03 21.78
C ASN A 51 -6.03 49.82 20.92
N THR A 52 -7.32 49.67 21.22
CA THR A 52 -8.42 50.45 20.61
C THR A 52 -8.24 51.96 20.78
N THR A 53 -7.61 52.39 21.87
CA THR A 53 -7.43 53.80 22.23
C THR A 53 -6.24 54.48 21.53
N LEU A 54 -5.45 53.76 20.73
CA LEU A 54 -4.20 54.27 20.15
C LEU A 54 -4.39 55.50 19.24
N PHE A 55 -5.57 55.63 18.61
CA PHE A 55 -5.93 56.75 17.74
C PHE A 55 -6.91 57.73 18.40
N GLU A 56 -7.26 57.53 19.68
CA GLU A 56 -8.14 58.44 20.41
C GLU A 56 -7.37 59.69 20.86
N THR A 57 -7.68 60.81 20.20
CA THR A 57 -7.33 62.14 20.73
C THR A 57 -8.07 62.41 22.04
N ASP A 58 -7.54 63.27 22.90
CA ASP A 58 -8.16 63.52 24.22
C ASP A 58 -9.55 64.19 24.11
N MET A 59 -9.81 64.90 23.00
CA MET A 59 -11.15 65.37 22.64
C MET A 59 -12.11 64.21 22.37
N MET A 60 -11.66 63.17 21.66
CA MET A 60 -12.49 61.97 21.42
C MET A 60 -12.77 61.22 22.72
N LYS A 61 -11.80 61.12 23.64
CA LYS A 61 -12.01 60.49 24.96
C LYS A 61 -13.10 61.21 25.76
N GLY A 62 -13.05 62.55 25.82
CA GLY A 62 -14.08 63.36 26.47
C GLY A 62 -15.46 63.20 25.82
N GLU A 63 -15.54 63.14 24.49
CA GLU A 63 -16.79 62.88 23.77
C GLU A 63 -17.34 61.46 23.99
N TRP A 64 -16.46 60.46 24.09
CA TRP A 64 -16.83 59.09 24.44
C TRP A 64 -17.35 58.99 25.88
N GLU A 65 -16.71 59.64 26.87
CA GLU A 65 -17.24 59.74 28.23
C GLU A 65 -18.59 60.46 28.27
N ARG A 66 -18.73 61.60 27.57
CA ARG A 66 -20.00 62.35 27.44
C ARG A 66 -21.11 61.46 26.89
N MET A 67 -20.82 60.69 25.84
CA MET A 67 -21.76 59.74 25.22
C MET A 67 -22.08 58.55 26.13
N GLN A 68 -21.10 57.99 26.83
CA GLN A 68 -21.29 56.89 27.77
C GLN A 68 -22.16 57.31 28.97
N GLN A 69 -21.97 58.53 29.46
CA GLN A 69 -22.80 59.19 30.47
C GLN A 69 -24.16 59.68 29.92
N ARG A 70 -24.41 59.50 28.60
CA ARG A 70 -25.63 59.92 27.88
C ARG A 70 -25.95 61.41 28.00
N GLN A 71 -24.94 62.25 28.25
CA GLN A 71 -25.14 63.69 28.31
C GLN A 71 -25.40 64.22 26.88
N PRO A 72 -26.38 65.13 26.67
CA PRO A 72 -26.56 65.79 25.39
C PRO A 72 -25.29 66.58 25.02
N VAL A 73 -25.09 66.85 23.72
CA VAL A 73 -24.03 67.76 23.28
C VAL A 73 -24.43 69.19 23.65
N ASP A 74 -23.48 70.02 24.11
CA ASP A 74 -23.77 71.43 24.31
C ASP A 74 -24.03 72.10 22.96
N VAL A 75 -25.03 72.98 22.92
CA VAL A 75 -25.50 73.59 21.68
C VAL A 75 -24.76 74.90 21.44
N LEU A 76 -24.03 74.98 20.32
CA LEU A 76 -23.22 76.15 19.97
C LEU A 76 -24.09 77.43 19.98
N SER A 77 -23.83 78.31 20.95
CA SER A 77 -24.65 79.49 21.20
C SER A 77 -24.45 80.57 20.12
N MET A 78 -25.34 80.57 19.12
CA MET A 78 -25.32 81.53 18.01
C MET A 78 -25.56 82.99 18.45
N LYS A 79 -26.01 83.23 19.69
CA LYS A 79 -26.28 84.58 20.25
C LYS A 79 -25.06 85.52 20.19
N ARG A 80 -23.83 84.98 20.17
CA ARG A 80 -22.58 85.75 20.01
C ARG A 80 -22.37 86.29 18.59
N TYR A 81 -23.05 85.73 17.59
CA TYR A 81 -23.00 86.14 16.19
C TYR A 81 -24.27 86.89 15.75
N GLU A 82 -25.20 87.10 16.67
CA GLU A 82 -26.42 87.90 16.51
C GLU A 82 -26.26 89.24 17.26
N LEU A 83 -27.04 90.25 16.87
CA LEU A 83 -27.14 91.53 17.58
C LEU A 83 -28.52 91.68 18.24
N PRO A 84 -28.86 90.84 19.25
CA PRO A 84 -30.12 90.99 19.96
C PRO A 84 -30.11 92.28 20.79
N PRO A 85 -31.21 93.05 20.84
CA PRO A 85 -31.38 94.07 21.85
C PRO A 85 -31.45 93.43 23.25
N PRO A 86 -31.16 94.17 24.33
CA PRO A 86 -31.29 93.61 25.68
C PRO A 86 -32.73 93.14 25.94
N PRO A 87 -32.93 92.05 26.72
CA PRO A 87 -34.25 91.49 26.97
C PRO A 87 -35.24 92.55 27.47
N SER A 88 -36.52 92.45 27.11
CA SER A 88 -37.51 93.51 27.39
C SER A 88 -37.65 93.88 28.88
N GLY A 89 -37.43 92.92 29.79
CA GLY A 89 -37.39 93.15 31.25
C GLY A 89 -36.09 93.74 31.79
N LYS A 90 -35.10 93.99 30.94
CA LYS A 90 -33.76 94.53 31.23
C LYS A 90 -33.43 95.82 30.45
N MET A 91 -34.38 96.42 29.74
CA MET A 91 -34.11 97.63 28.93
C MET A 91 -33.69 98.87 29.75
N THR A 92 -33.83 98.84 31.08
CA THR A 92 -33.32 99.86 32.02
C THR A 92 -32.05 99.43 32.76
N ASP A 93 -31.54 98.22 32.54
CA ASP A 93 -30.33 97.68 33.16
C ASP A 93 -29.11 98.10 32.34
N ILE A 94 -28.24 98.94 32.93
CA ILE A 94 -27.03 99.44 32.27
C ILE A 94 -26.10 98.28 31.90
N ALA A 95 -26.00 97.24 32.74
CA ALA A 95 -25.11 96.10 32.48
C ALA A 95 -25.54 95.31 31.23
N ALA A 96 -26.85 95.15 31.01
CA ALA A 96 -27.39 94.50 29.82
C ALA A 96 -27.13 95.31 28.54
N TRP A 97 -27.14 96.65 28.62
CA TRP A 97 -26.71 97.49 27.50
C TRP A 97 -25.20 97.40 27.25
N THR A 98 -24.37 97.35 28.30
CA THR A 98 -22.92 97.13 28.17
C THR A 98 -22.61 95.80 27.49
N GLU A 99 -23.25 94.69 27.89
CA GLU A 99 -23.11 93.37 27.26
C GLU A 99 -23.46 93.40 25.76
N CYS A 100 -24.56 94.06 25.38
CA CYS A 100 -24.93 94.27 23.97
C CYS A 100 -23.90 95.12 23.20
N VAL A 101 -23.33 96.16 23.82
CA VAL A 101 -22.30 97.01 23.21
C VAL A 101 -20.99 96.25 23.01
N GLU A 102 -20.51 95.52 24.03
CA GLU A 102 -19.30 94.68 23.95
C GLU A 102 -19.43 93.60 22.86
N ASN A 103 -20.59 92.93 22.77
CA ASN A 103 -20.89 91.99 21.68
C ASN A 103 -20.85 92.69 20.30
N SER A 104 -21.38 93.91 20.19
CA SER A 104 -21.34 94.67 18.93
C SER A 104 -19.92 95.10 18.51
N GLN A 105 -19.06 95.44 19.47
CA GLN A 105 -17.65 95.76 19.23
C GLN A 105 -16.87 94.51 18.80
N ALA A 106 -17.06 93.39 19.49
CA ALA A 106 -16.47 92.11 19.12
C ALA A 106 -16.88 91.67 17.70
N GLN A 107 -18.15 91.88 17.32
CA GLN A 107 -18.61 91.58 15.96
C GLN A 107 -18.03 92.52 14.90
N LEU A 108 -17.83 93.81 15.20
CA LEU A 108 -17.16 94.74 14.28
C LEU A 108 -15.72 94.28 13.98
N GLU A 109 -14.95 93.95 15.02
CA GLU A 109 -13.58 93.42 14.87
C GLU A 109 -13.56 92.05 14.15
N HIS A 110 -14.57 91.20 14.38
CA HIS A 110 -14.73 89.97 13.61
C HIS A 110 -15.02 90.21 12.13
N GLN A 111 -15.80 91.23 11.75
CA GLN A 111 -15.99 91.57 10.33
C GLN A 111 -14.72 92.19 9.72
N ALA A 112 -13.98 93.03 10.44
CA ALA A 112 -12.69 93.57 9.98
C ALA A 112 -11.67 92.43 9.73
N THR A 113 -11.56 91.49 10.69
CA THR A 113 -10.73 90.29 10.56
C THR A 113 -11.20 89.41 9.38
N ARG A 114 -12.52 89.28 9.17
CA ARG A 114 -13.08 88.52 8.05
C ARG A 114 -12.77 89.17 6.70
N ILE A 115 -12.80 90.50 6.59
CA ILE A 115 -12.43 91.21 5.37
C ILE A 115 -10.97 90.93 5.04
N CYS A 116 -10.05 91.10 5.99
CA CYS A 116 -8.62 90.79 5.80
C CYS A 116 -8.40 89.32 5.38
N ASN A 117 -9.08 88.36 6.02
CA ASN A 117 -9.01 86.95 5.64
C ASN A 117 -9.56 86.68 4.23
N LEU A 118 -10.61 87.40 3.80
CA LEU A 118 -11.15 87.29 2.44
C LEU A 118 -10.23 87.94 1.41
N GLU A 119 -9.55 89.05 1.73
CA GLU A 119 -8.55 89.69 0.87
C GLU A 119 -7.35 88.75 0.64
N LEU A 120 -6.82 88.14 1.71
CA LEU A 120 -5.78 87.11 1.61
C LEU A 120 -6.24 85.87 0.82
N MET A 121 -7.50 85.45 0.97
CA MET A 121 -8.07 84.33 0.20
C MET A 121 -8.24 84.68 -1.29
N LEU A 122 -8.57 85.93 -1.62
CA LEU A 122 -8.67 86.42 -3.00
C LEU A 122 -7.30 86.54 -3.67
N GLU A 123 -6.26 86.94 -2.92
CA GLU A 123 -4.90 87.07 -3.44
C GLU A 123 -4.21 85.70 -3.63
N TYR A 124 -4.24 84.81 -2.62
CA TYR A 124 -3.46 83.56 -2.63
C TYR A 124 -4.27 82.28 -2.85
N GLY A 125 -5.59 82.30 -2.64
CA GLY A 125 -6.40 81.08 -2.58
C GLY A 125 -6.39 80.25 -3.87
N CYS A 126 -6.38 80.91 -5.03
CA CYS A 126 -6.32 80.24 -6.34
C CYS A 126 -5.02 79.45 -6.53
N GLU A 127 -3.87 80.03 -6.21
CA GLU A 127 -2.56 79.38 -6.40
C GLU A 127 -2.28 78.34 -5.32
N ALA A 128 -2.68 78.62 -4.06
CA ALA A 128 -2.63 77.65 -2.97
C ALA A 128 -3.46 76.40 -3.27
N TRP A 129 -4.66 76.56 -3.86
CA TRP A 129 -5.51 75.42 -4.23
C TRP A 129 -4.92 74.61 -5.40
N LYS A 130 -4.29 75.25 -6.39
CA LYS A 130 -3.56 74.53 -7.46
C LYS A 130 -2.41 73.70 -6.89
N SER A 131 -1.57 74.28 -6.03
CA SER A 131 -0.44 73.57 -5.42
C SER A 131 -0.89 72.42 -4.53
N TYR A 132 -1.99 72.59 -3.79
CA TYR A 132 -2.65 71.50 -3.06
C TYR A 132 -3.15 70.38 -4.00
N LEU A 133 -3.77 70.75 -5.13
CA LEU A 133 -4.25 69.78 -6.12
C LEU A 133 -3.10 68.99 -6.77
N GLU A 134 -1.96 69.64 -7.07
CA GLU A 134 -0.75 68.98 -7.57
C GLU A 134 -0.22 67.94 -6.58
N LEU A 135 -0.13 68.29 -5.29
CA LEU A 135 0.27 67.38 -4.22
C LEU A 135 -0.72 66.21 -4.06
N LEU A 136 -2.02 66.49 -4.13
CA LEU A 136 -3.07 65.47 -4.06
C LEU A 136 -3.01 64.51 -5.26
N MET A 137 -2.80 65.03 -6.48
CA MET A 137 -2.63 64.22 -7.68
C MET A 137 -1.37 63.35 -7.61
N ALA A 138 -0.26 63.87 -7.10
CA ALA A 138 0.96 63.09 -6.86
C ALA A 138 0.74 61.97 -5.82
N SER A 139 0.01 62.25 -4.74
CA SER A 139 -0.37 61.26 -3.73
C SER A 139 -1.24 60.14 -4.31
N VAL A 140 -2.26 60.49 -5.10
CA VAL A 140 -3.13 59.52 -5.79
C VAL A 140 -2.33 58.68 -6.79
N ALA A 141 -1.45 59.28 -7.59
CA ALA A 141 -0.61 58.55 -8.54
C ALA A 141 0.33 57.56 -7.85
N GLN A 142 0.93 57.93 -6.70
CA GLN A 142 1.78 57.04 -5.92
C GLN A 142 0.97 55.90 -5.27
N ALA A 143 -0.24 56.17 -4.78
CA ALA A 143 -1.15 55.13 -4.28
C ALA A 143 -1.56 54.15 -5.39
N GLN A 144 -1.89 54.65 -6.59
CA GLN A 144 -2.20 53.81 -7.75
C GLN A 144 -0.99 52.95 -8.18
N LYS A 145 0.21 53.52 -8.17
CA LYS A 145 1.46 52.79 -8.48
C LYS A 145 1.73 51.65 -7.49
N THR A 146 1.55 51.89 -6.19
CA THR A 146 1.71 50.83 -5.18
C THR A 146 0.64 49.74 -5.30
N LEU A 147 -0.62 50.11 -5.60
CA LEU A 147 -1.67 49.14 -5.90
C LEU A 147 -1.38 48.31 -7.17
N GLN A 148 -0.79 48.90 -8.21
CA GLN A 148 -0.38 48.19 -9.42
C GLN A 148 0.77 47.21 -9.16
N ALA A 149 1.79 47.62 -8.38
CA ALA A 149 2.87 46.73 -7.95
C ALA A 149 2.33 45.53 -7.18
N LEU A 150 1.58 45.76 -6.09
CA LEU A 150 0.99 44.67 -5.29
C LEU A 150 0.09 43.73 -6.11
N ARG A 151 -0.61 44.25 -7.14
CA ARG A 151 -1.38 43.41 -8.07
C ARG A 151 -0.50 42.53 -8.96
N LYS A 152 0.65 43.02 -9.44
CA LYS A 152 1.64 42.20 -10.14
C LYS A 152 2.17 41.12 -9.20
N ASP A 153 2.60 41.50 -8.00
CA ASP A 153 3.22 40.58 -7.03
C ASP A 153 2.24 39.45 -6.65
N ILE A 154 0.96 39.77 -6.43
CA ILE A 154 -0.12 38.79 -6.20
C ILE A 154 -0.35 37.89 -7.43
N GLN A 155 -0.28 38.44 -8.65
CA GLN A 155 -0.43 37.65 -9.88
C GLN A 155 0.75 36.70 -10.10
N GLU A 156 1.97 37.13 -9.78
CA GLU A 156 3.21 36.35 -9.88
C GLU A 156 3.18 35.18 -8.90
N ILE A 157 2.90 35.43 -7.62
CA ILE A 157 2.72 34.38 -6.59
C ILE A 157 1.59 33.39 -6.97
N ASN A 158 0.48 33.88 -7.54
CA ASN A 158 -0.61 33.01 -7.98
C ASN A 158 -0.26 32.21 -9.24
N TRP A 159 0.59 32.72 -10.14
CA TRP A 159 1.09 31.98 -11.29
C TRP A 159 2.09 30.90 -10.86
N GLU A 160 3.04 31.23 -9.98
CA GLU A 160 3.96 30.26 -9.37
C GLU A 160 3.20 29.14 -8.65
N ARG A 161 2.23 29.49 -7.78
CA ARG A 161 1.36 28.51 -7.12
C ARG A 161 0.59 27.67 -8.13
N LYS A 162 -0.03 28.28 -9.15
CA LYS A 162 -0.76 27.54 -10.18
C LYS A 162 0.16 26.56 -10.92
N LYS A 163 1.38 26.96 -11.28
CA LYS A 163 2.35 26.08 -11.92
C LYS A 163 2.70 24.90 -11.01
N ALA A 164 3.19 25.18 -9.80
CA ALA A 164 3.60 24.13 -8.85
C ALA A 164 2.46 23.15 -8.54
N GLN A 165 1.22 23.64 -8.42
CA GLN A 165 0.06 22.77 -8.27
C GLN A 165 -0.21 21.94 -9.54
N MET A 166 -0.28 22.55 -10.73
CA MET A 166 -0.50 21.83 -12.00
C MET A 166 0.54 20.72 -12.24
N ASP A 167 1.83 21.02 -12.03
CA ASP A 167 2.94 20.07 -12.15
C ASP A 167 2.74 18.88 -11.17
N GLY A 168 2.33 19.16 -9.93
CA GLY A 168 2.00 18.14 -8.93
C GLY A 168 0.74 17.32 -9.26
N GLY A 169 -0.30 17.96 -9.82
CA GLY A 169 -1.55 17.32 -10.21
C GLY A 169 -1.44 16.42 -11.45
N GLU A 170 -0.50 16.71 -12.36
CA GLU A 170 -0.13 15.78 -13.42
C GLU A 170 0.50 14.52 -12.81
N LYS A 171 1.44 14.67 -11.87
CA LYS A 171 2.04 13.52 -11.16
C LYS A 171 1.01 12.74 -10.34
N LEU A 172 0.05 13.42 -9.68
CA LEU A 172 -1.04 12.78 -8.96
C LEU A 172 -1.88 11.89 -9.90
N ARG A 173 -2.25 12.42 -11.08
CA ARG A 173 -3.04 11.68 -12.09
C ARG A 173 -2.27 10.50 -12.69
N GLU A 174 -0.97 10.64 -12.89
CA GLU A 174 -0.09 9.54 -13.33
C GLU A 174 -0.02 8.43 -12.28
N LEU A 175 0.12 8.80 -11.00
CA LEU A 175 0.13 7.86 -9.87
C LEU A 175 -1.23 7.18 -9.67
N GLU A 176 -2.34 7.91 -9.82
CA GLU A 176 -3.70 7.37 -9.78
C GLU A 176 -3.93 6.37 -10.94
N ALA A 177 -3.60 6.74 -12.17
CA ALA A 177 -3.71 5.84 -13.33
C ALA A 177 -2.81 4.60 -13.19
N THR A 178 -1.63 4.75 -12.61
CA THR A 178 -0.72 3.64 -12.29
C THR A 178 -1.31 2.75 -11.19
N TRP A 179 -1.90 3.32 -10.15
CA TRP A 179 -2.55 2.59 -9.06
C TRP A 179 -3.77 1.80 -9.57
N VAL A 180 -4.68 2.43 -10.31
CA VAL A 180 -5.81 1.73 -10.96
C VAL A 180 -5.29 0.62 -11.88
N GLY A 181 -4.27 0.89 -12.69
CA GLY A 181 -3.65 -0.09 -13.58
C GLY A 181 -2.99 -1.26 -12.85
N LEU A 182 -2.45 -1.07 -11.63
CA LEU A 182 -1.91 -2.14 -10.79
C LEU A 182 -3.01 -2.92 -10.08
N VAL A 183 -4.05 -2.26 -9.56
CA VAL A 183 -5.19 -2.91 -8.91
C VAL A 183 -5.95 -3.79 -9.91
N SER A 184 -6.22 -3.31 -11.12
CA SER A 184 -6.85 -4.12 -12.18
C SER A 184 -5.99 -5.30 -12.58
N LYS A 185 -4.67 -5.12 -12.79
CA LYS A 185 -3.76 -6.24 -13.11
C LYS A 185 -3.72 -7.30 -12.01
N ASN A 186 -3.71 -6.88 -10.73
CA ASN A 186 -3.76 -7.82 -9.62
C ASN A 186 -5.09 -8.58 -9.60
N TYR A 187 -6.22 -7.91 -9.85
CA TYR A 187 -7.53 -8.54 -9.98
C TYR A 187 -7.59 -9.54 -11.15
N ASP A 188 -7.04 -9.17 -12.32
CA ASP A 188 -6.96 -10.06 -13.49
C ASP A 188 -6.10 -11.30 -13.21
N ILE A 189 -4.99 -11.14 -12.46
CA ILE A 189 -4.11 -12.22 -12.03
C ILE A 189 -4.83 -13.15 -11.03
N GLU A 190 -5.49 -12.61 -10.00
CA GLU A 190 -6.26 -13.41 -9.04
C GLU A 190 -7.39 -14.20 -9.74
N GLN A 191 -8.10 -13.57 -10.69
CA GLN A 191 -9.13 -14.24 -11.49
C GLN A 191 -8.53 -15.37 -12.37
N ALA A 192 -7.34 -15.16 -12.95
CA ALA A 192 -6.63 -16.20 -13.69
C ALA A 192 -6.14 -17.34 -12.77
N CYS A 193 -5.63 -17.02 -11.58
CA CYS A 193 -5.23 -17.99 -10.56
C CYS A 193 -6.40 -18.88 -10.14
N VAL A 194 -7.55 -18.30 -9.77
CA VAL A 194 -8.77 -19.07 -9.44
C VAL A 194 -9.19 -19.98 -10.60
N THR A 195 -9.16 -19.48 -11.84
CA THR A 195 -9.48 -20.29 -13.03
C THR A 195 -8.53 -21.48 -13.19
N VAL A 196 -7.23 -21.27 -13.00
CA VAL A 196 -6.20 -22.32 -13.07
C VAL A 196 -6.31 -23.31 -11.90
N GLU A 197 -6.68 -22.86 -10.70
CA GLU A 197 -6.94 -23.73 -9.55
C GLU A 197 -8.17 -24.62 -9.78
N GLU A 198 -9.25 -24.10 -10.40
CA GLU A 198 -10.39 -24.91 -10.82
C GLU A 198 -10.01 -25.96 -11.89
N GLU A 199 -9.18 -25.60 -12.87
CA GLU A 199 -8.65 -26.54 -13.87
C GLU A 199 -7.75 -27.62 -13.24
N ILE A 200 -6.86 -27.24 -12.32
CA ILE A 200 -6.02 -28.18 -11.56
C ILE A 200 -6.89 -29.11 -10.70
N ALA A 201 -7.91 -28.59 -10.01
CA ALA A 201 -8.84 -29.40 -9.23
C ALA A 201 -9.65 -30.37 -10.12
N ARG A 202 -10.05 -29.95 -11.32
CA ARG A 202 -10.69 -30.82 -12.33
C ARG A 202 -9.75 -31.95 -12.76
N LEU A 203 -8.53 -31.62 -13.17
CA LEU A 203 -7.52 -32.59 -13.62
C LEU A 203 -7.07 -33.54 -12.50
N GLN A 204 -6.99 -33.06 -11.24
CA GLN A 204 -6.71 -33.91 -10.08
C GLN A 204 -7.84 -34.91 -9.83
N ARG A 205 -9.11 -34.48 -9.88
CA ARG A 205 -10.28 -35.39 -9.78
C ARG A 205 -10.31 -36.41 -10.93
N GLU A 206 -10.01 -36.00 -12.15
CA GLU A 206 -9.91 -36.91 -13.30
C GLU A 206 -8.78 -37.93 -13.12
N LYS A 207 -7.59 -37.51 -12.69
CA LYS A 207 -6.44 -38.37 -12.38
C LYS A 207 -6.75 -39.34 -11.25
N GLU A 208 -7.40 -38.90 -10.18
CA GLU A 208 -7.81 -39.75 -9.07
C GLU A 208 -8.86 -40.78 -9.50
N ASN A 209 -9.83 -40.37 -10.34
CA ASN A 209 -10.81 -41.29 -10.93
C ASN A 209 -10.17 -42.28 -11.92
N ALA A 210 -9.14 -41.88 -12.68
CA ALA A 210 -8.37 -42.78 -13.53
C ALA A 210 -7.53 -43.78 -12.71
N LEU A 211 -6.96 -43.36 -11.58
CA LEU A 211 -6.27 -44.24 -10.62
C LEU A 211 -7.24 -45.22 -9.95
N LYS A 212 -8.45 -44.77 -9.57
CA LYS A 212 -9.52 -45.65 -9.07
C LYS A 212 -9.95 -46.68 -10.12
N ARG A 213 -10.11 -46.27 -11.39
CA ARG A 213 -10.39 -47.19 -12.52
C ARG A 213 -9.28 -48.21 -12.71
N ARG A 214 -8.01 -47.78 -12.77
CA ARG A 214 -6.86 -48.69 -12.86
C ARG A 214 -6.79 -49.67 -11.70
N ARG A 215 -6.99 -49.24 -10.46
CA ARG A 215 -7.05 -50.14 -9.30
C ARG A 215 -8.14 -51.19 -9.42
N VAL A 216 -9.35 -50.80 -9.85
CA VAL A 216 -10.46 -51.76 -10.10
C VAL A 216 -10.15 -52.71 -11.25
N GLU A 217 -9.41 -52.27 -12.28
CA GLU A 217 -8.94 -53.13 -13.38
C GLU A 217 -7.81 -54.08 -12.96
N GLU A 218 -6.86 -53.63 -12.15
CA GLU A 218 -5.79 -54.41 -11.53
C GLU A 218 -6.35 -55.44 -10.53
N GLU A 219 -7.29 -55.06 -9.67
CA GLU A 219 -8.03 -55.97 -8.79
C GLU A 219 -8.80 -57.03 -9.59
N ARG A 220 -9.48 -56.64 -10.69
CA ARG A 220 -10.14 -57.59 -11.60
C ARG A 220 -9.14 -58.50 -12.32
N ALA A 221 -7.98 -58.01 -12.71
CA ALA A 221 -6.92 -58.80 -13.33
C ALA A 221 -6.29 -59.79 -12.34
N ASN A 222 -6.04 -59.35 -11.10
CA ASN A 222 -5.50 -60.19 -10.03
C ASN A 222 -6.54 -61.22 -9.54
N ALA A 223 -7.83 -60.87 -9.51
CA ALA A 223 -8.91 -61.83 -9.26
C ALA A 223 -9.04 -62.88 -10.38
N LYS A 224 -8.78 -62.50 -11.64
CA LYS A 224 -8.67 -63.47 -12.75
C LYS A 224 -7.43 -64.36 -12.60
N ARG A 225 -6.25 -63.80 -12.29
CA ARG A 225 -5.02 -64.57 -12.03
C ARG A 225 -5.22 -65.58 -10.91
N ARG A 226 -5.73 -65.15 -9.75
CA ARG A 226 -6.04 -66.04 -8.62
C ARG A 226 -7.01 -67.18 -8.97
N LYS A 227 -8.01 -66.93 -9.82
CA LYS A 227 -8.90 -67.99 -10.32
C LYS A 227 -8.19 -68.97 -11.26
N ILE A 228 -7.28 -68.50 -12.10
CA ILE A 228 -6.46 -69.35 -12.98
C ILE A 228 -5.46 -70.16 -12.15
N GLU A 229 -4.81 -69.56 -11.16
CA GLU A 229 -3.90 -70.21 -10.20
C GLU A 229 -4.65 -71.27 -9.38
N GLN A 230 -5.86 -70.97 -8.88
CA GLN A 230 -6.73 -71.95 -8.22
C GLN A 230 -7.11 -73.11 -9.14
N GLN A 231 -7.49 -72.84 -10.40
CA GLN A 231 -7.80 -73.89 -11.37
C GLN A 231 -6.57 -74.73 -11.75
N GLN A 232 -5.39 -74.13 -11.82
CA GLN A 232 -4.13 -74.85 -12.04
C GLN A 232 -3.76 -75.73 -10.85
N GLN A 233 -3.97 -75.25 -9.62
CA GLN A 233 -3.77 -76.06 -8.41
C GLN A 233 -4.79 -77.20 -8.33
N GLU A 234 -6.08 -76.96 -8.61
CA GLU A 234 -7.10 -78.02 -8.68
C GLU A 234 -6.79 -79.09 -9.75
N ILE A 235 -6.10 -78.71 -10.83
CA ILE A 235 -5.63 -79.65 -11.86
C ILE A 235 -4.41 -80.43 -11.38
N LEU A 236 -3.42 -79.76 -10.77
CA LEU A 236 -2.22 -80.40 -10.20
C LEU A 236 -2.57 -81.37 -9.07
N ASP A 237 -3.43 -80.96 -8.14
CA ASP A 237 -3.89 -81.80 -7.03
C ASP A 237 -4.66 -83.04 -7.56
N ARG A 238 -5.43 -82.89 -8.65
CA ARG A 238 -6.11 -84.00 -9.31
C ARG A 238 -5.15 -84.93 -10.04
N GLN A 239 -4.15 -84.39 -10.75
CA GLN A 239 -3.09 -85.17 -11.39
C GLN A 239 -2.26 -85.94 -10.37
N HIS A 240 -1.93 -85.32 -9.23
CA HIS A 240 -1.22 -85.96 -8.13
C HIS A 240 -2.09 -87.05 -7.46
N GLN A 241 -3.40 -86.82 -7.28
CA GLN A 241 -4.33 -87.88 -6.83
C GLN A 241 -4.42 -89.03 -7.83
N GLU A 242 -4.38 -88.78 -9.14
CA GLU A 242 -4.34 -89.82 -10.17
C GLU A 242 -3.00 -90.58 -10.17
N GLN A 243 -1.86 -89.90 -9.98
CA GLN A 243 -0.54 -90.53 -9.80
C GLN A 243 -0.52 -91.42 -8.54
N MET A 244 -0.90 -90.89 -7.37
CA MET A 244 -0.99 -91.67 -6.12
C MET A 244 -1.97 -92.85 -6.24
N ARG A 245 -2.96 -92.79 -7.15
CA ARG A 245 -3.86 -93.91 -7.45
C ARG A 245 -3.23 -94.91 -8.42
N GLN A 246 -2.43 -94.46 -9.39
CA GLN A 246 -1.65 -95.32 -10.28
C GLN A 246 -0.56 -96.06 -9.49
N GLU A 247 0.25 -95.36 -8.70
CA GLU A 247 1.26 -95.93 -7.79
C GLU A 247 0.64 -96.94 -6.81
N ARG A 248 -0.56 -96.66 -6.25
CA ARG A 248 -1.28 -97.65 -5.42
C ARG A 248 -1.66 -98.92 -6.19
N VAL A 249 -2.12 -98.80 -7.43
CA VAL A 249 -2.47 -99.96 -8.28
C VAL A 249 -1.21 -100.70 -8.75
N GLU A 250 -0.11 -100.00 -8.97
CA GLU A 250 1.18 -100.58 -9.37
C GLU A 250 1.87 -101.28 -8.20
N LEU A 251 1.80 -100.72 -6.99
CA LEU A 251 2.16 -101.41 -5.74
C LEU A 251 1.27 -102.64 -5.50
N GLU A 252 -0.05 -102.54 -5.67
CA GLU A 252 -0.97 -103.69 -5.51
C GLU A 252 -0.79 -104.75 -6.64
N ARG A 253 -0.12 -104.39 -7.74
CA ARG A 253 0.32 -105.32 -8.78
C ARG A 253 1.67 -105.96 -8.42
N LEU A 254 2.67 -105.17 -8.01
CA LEU A 254 3.97 -105.66 -7.57
C LEU A 254 3.85 -106.59 -6.35
N GLN A 255 2.94 -106.29 -5.42
CA GLN A 255 2.59 -107.16 -4.31
C GLN A 255 2.11 -108.52 -4.83
N ARG A 256 1.14 -108.54 -5.77
CA ARG A 256 0.65 -109.79 -6.40
C ARG A 256 1.70 -110.51 -7.23
N GLU A 257 2.64 -109.81 -7.85
CA GLU A 257 3.73 -110.42 -8.62
C GLU A 257 4.79 -111.03 -7.68
N GLN A 258 5.01 -110.46 -6.49
CA GLN A 258 5.80 -111.09 -5.42
C GLN A 258 5.09 -112.27 -4.75
N ASP A 259 3.78 -112.14 -4.47
CA ASP A 259 2.97 -113.24 -3.94
C ASP A 259 2.98 -114.43 -4.92
N ALA A 260 2.83 -114.18 -6.23
CA ALA A 260 2.88 -115.20 -7.28
C ALA A 260 4.26 -115.85 -7.44
N GLN A 261 5.36 -115.06 -7.36
CA GLN A 261 6.72 -115.62 -7.37
C GLN A 261 6.97 -116.51 -6.15
N GLN A 262 6.43 -116.16 -4.98
CA GLN A 262 6.50 -117.02 -3.80
C GLN A 262 5.62 -118.27 -3.93
N GLU A 263 4.51 -118.24 -4.66
CA GLU A 263 3.70 -119.45 -4.95
C GLU A 263 4.36 -120.36 -6.01
N GLU A 264 5.07 -119.82 -7.01
CA GLU A 264 5.82 -120.62 -8.00
C GLU A 264 7.08 -121.26 -7.41
N GLU A 265 7.85 -120.54 -6.58
CA GLU A 265 9.03 -121.11 -5.88
C GLU A 265 8.67 -122.17 -4.81
N GLN A 266 7.39 -122.25 -4.39
CA GLN A 266 6.91 -123.21 -3.37
C GLN A 266 6.31 -124.51 -3.93
N GLN A 267 6.35 -124.77 -5.25
CA GLN A 267 5.75 -125.99 -5.85
C GLN A 267 6.72 -126.96 -6.55
N GLU A 268 8.02 -126.64 -6.69
CA GLU A 268 9.01 -127.53 -7.34
C GLU A 268 10.10 -128.09 -6.39
N VAL A 269 9.98 -127.90 -5.06
CA VAL A 269 10.96 -128.42 -4.08
C VAL A 269 10.28 -129.19 -2.92
N GLU A 270 9.71 -130.36 -3.23
CA GLU A 270 9.35 -131.38 -2.23
C GLU A 270 9.82 -132.80 -2.64
N GLU A 271 10.97 -132.90 -3.31
CA GLU A 271 11.70 -134.18 -3.49
C GLU A 271 13.19 -134.03 -3.08
N ASN A 272 13.38 -134.05 -1.75
CA ASN A 272 14.62 -134.05 -0.95
C ASN A 272 15.72 -135.03 -1.44
N GLU A 273 17.02 -134.92 -1.09
CA GLU A 273 17.83 -133.97 -0.30
C GLU A 273 19.32 -134.27 -0.63
N GLU A 274 20.19 -133.29 -0.89
CA GLU A 274 21.65 -133.53 -0.93
C GLU A 274 22.49 -132.48 -0.16
N GLN A 275 23.70 -132.92 0.23
CA GLN A 275 24.48 -132.46 1.38
C GLN A 275 25.58 -131.41 1.07
N PRO A 276 26.21 -130.77 2.09
CA PRO A 276 26.48 -129.33 2.02
C PRO A 276 27.96 -128.88 2.06
N GLU A 277 28.12 -127.57 1.85
CA GLU A 277 29.05 -126.61 2.51
C GLU A 277 30.54 -126.96 2.78
N LYS A 278 31.43 -126.04 2.36
CA LYS A 278 32.60 -125.59 3.16
C LYS A 278 33.25 -124.29 2.66
N GLU A 279 34.17 -123.76 3.48
CA GLU A 279 34.95 -122.51 3.38
C GLU A 279 34.15 -121.25 3.80
N GLU A 280 34.21 -120.81 5.07
CA GLU A 280 35.30 -120.04 5.76
C GLU A 280 35.59 -118.69 5.05
N GLN A 281 35.29 -117.50 5.58
CA GLN A 281 35.71 -116.86 6.86
C GLN A 281 37.24 -116.62 6.93
N GLN A 282 37.77 -115.46 7.37
CA GLN A 282 37.19 -114.30 8.06
C GLN A 282 38.14 -113.07 7.98
N GLU A 283 37.61 -111.83 8.17
CA GLU A 283 38.34 -110.64 8.71
C GLU A 283 39.55 -110.05 7.88
N LYS A 284 39.99 -108.77 7.96
CA LYS A 284 39.72 -107.62 8.87
C LYS A 284 40.24 -106.27 8.29
N ASP A 285 39.71 -105.16 8.84
CA ASP A 285 40.38 -103.88 9.20
C ASP A 285 40.93 -102.80 8.21
N HIS A 286 40.73 -101.54 8.66
CA HIS A 286 41.49 -100.27 8.49
C HIS A 286 41.55 -99.44 7.16
N GLU A 287 40.89 -98.26 7.23
CA GLU A 287 41.34 -96.87 6.92
C GLU A 287 41.75 -96.30 5.52
N GLU A 288 41.24 -95.06 5.31
CA GLU A 288 41.79 -93.86 4.62
C GLU A 288 42.05 -93.72 3.09
N GLU A 289 41.39 -92.68 2.53
CA GLU A 289 41.83 -91.66 1.54
C GLU A 289 42.30 -91.97 0.09
N GLY A 290 42.19 -90.92 -0.77
CA GLY A 290 42.67 -90.86 -2.17
C GLY A 290 41.53 -90.77 -3.22
N ALA A 291 41.06 -89.58 -3.61
CA ALA A 291 41.57 -88.74 -4.72
C ALA A 291 41.45 -89.40 -6.13
N THR A 292 40.96 -88.76 -7.19
CA THR A 292 41.05 -87.34 -7.63
C THR A 292 39.73 -86.88 -8.32
N VAL A 293 39.32 -85.59 -8.46
CA VAL A 293 39.97 -84.26 -8.59
C VAL A 293 40.52 -84.02 -10.02
N GLU A 294 39.86 -83.21 -10.86
CA GLU A 294 39.93 -81.74 -11.08
C GLU A 294 38.76 -81.34 -12.05
N GLN A 295 38.38 -80.11 -12.44
CA GLN A 295 38.63 -78.65 -12.19
C GLN A 295 37.41 -77.91 -12.83
N ASN A 296 37.05 -76.62 -12.71
CA ASN A 296 37.35 -75.40 -11.91
C ASN A 296 36.12 -74.43 -12.14
N ILE A 297 35.98 -73.11 -11.90
CA ILE A 297 36.84 -71.96 -11.49
C ILE A 297 36.11 -71.11 -10.41
N ASN A 298 36.78 -70.92 -9.29
CA ASN A 298 36.85 -69.78 -8.35
C ASN A 298 35.72 -68.73 -8.17
N GLN A 299 35.42 -68.44 -6.90
CA GLN A 299 35.19 -67.08 -6.37
C GLN A 299 36.52 -66.42 -5.96
N ALA A 300 36.53 -65.12 -5.65
CA ALA A 300 37.65 -64.42 -5.00
C ALA A 300 37.14 -63.37 -4.00
N GLU A 301 37.98 -62.98 -3.04
CA GLU A 301 37.58 -62.35 -1.77
C GLU A 301 37.86 -60.82 -1.69
N SER A 302 38.26 -60.33 -0.52
CA SER A 302 37.97 -58.97 -0.03
C SER A 302 39.19 -58.07 0.21
N SER A 303 38.88 -56.78 0.45
CA SER A 303 39.54 -55.85 1.39
C SER A 303 40.91 -55.24 1.06
N ASP A 304 41.16 -54.11 1.75
CA ASP A 304 42.40 -53.32 1.89
C ASP A 304 42.86 -52.48 0.66
N SER A 305 43.42 -51.25 0.80
CA SER A 305 43.73 -50.41 1.99
C SER A 305 43.46 -48.90 1.73
N GLN A 306 43.66 -48.05 2.74
CA GLN A 306 43.62 -46.58 2.66
C GLN A 306 45.01 -45.94 2.46
N GLU A 307 45.06 -44.75 1.84
CA GLU A 307 45.90 -43.55 2.12
C GLU A 307 45.97 -42.68 0.84
N SER A 308 46.35 -41.39 0.80
CA SER A 308 46.17 -40.21 1.67
C SER A 308 46.72 -38.98 0.89
N THR A 309 46.71 -37.75 1.43
CA THR A 309 47.13 -36.46 0.81
C THR A 309 46.15 -35.80 -0.19
N GLU A 310 46.13 -34.48 -0.40
CA GLU A 310 46.24 -33.28 0.48
C GLU A 310 45.96 -32.04 -0.41
N SER A 311 45.40 -30.95 0.14
CA SER A 311 45.55 -29.56 -0.37
C SER A 311 45.02 -29.24 -1.80
N GLN A 312 44.78 -27.98 -2.23
CA GLN A 312 44.70 -26.69 -1.52
C GLN A 312 43.75 -25.72 -2.28
N GLU A 313 43.10 -24.84 -1.49
CA GLU A 313 42.85 -23.38 -1.67
C GLU A 313 42.73 -22.66 -3.04
N ASN A 314 42.09 -21.48 -2.96
CA ASN A 314 42.04 -20.34 -3.90
C ASN A 314 41.11 -20.48 -5.12
N SER A 315 40.14 -19.60 -5.45
CA SER A 315 39.92 -18.13 -5.30
C SER A 315 40.34 -17.29 -6.51
N ASN A 316 39.62 -16.19 -6.78
CA ASN A 316 39.91 -15.14 -7.78
C ASN A 316 39.83 -15.61 -9.26
N GLU A 317 39.63 -14.79 -10.30
CA GLU A 317 38.98 -13.45 -10.47
C GLU A 317 38.77 -13.24 -11.99
N SER A 318 38.34 -12.04 -12.44
CA SER A 318 38.46 -11.53 -13.83
C SER A 318 37.76 -12.35 -14.95
N ALA A 319 36.69 -11.88 -15.61
CA ALA A 319 36.58 -10.69 -16.45
C ALA A 319 37.55 -10.65 -17.66
N GLY A 320 37.02 -10.43 -18.87
CA GLY A 320 37.80 -10.06 -20.07
C GLY A 320 37.27 -10.59 -21.41
N ASP A 321 37.01 -9.66 -22.35
CA ASP A 321 36.99 -9.81 -23.82
C ASP A 321 35.93 -10.73 -24.50
N GLY A 322 35.43 -10.43 -25.71
CA GLY A 322 35.59 -9.22 -26.53
C GLY A 322 34.98 -9.31 -27.93
N GLY A 323 34.38 -8.20 -28.41
CA GLY A 323 33.99 -7.99 -29.82
C GLY A 323 32.74 -8.72 -30.36
N ALA A 324 32.13 -8.31 -31.49
CA ALA A 324 32.31 -7.06 -32.23
C ALA A 324 31.10 -6.75 -33.17
N SER A 325 30.81 -5.45 -33.31
CA SER A 325 30.31 -4.69 -34.48
C SER A 325 29.28 -5.26 -35.47
N THR A 326 28.14 -4.56 -35.62
CA THR A 326 27.52 -4.02 -36.87
C THR A 326 26.12 -3.48 -36.56
N GLU A 327 25.50 -2.52 -37.27
CA GLU A 327 25.94 -1.27 -37.92
C GLU A 327 24.67 -0.53 -38.43
N ASN A 328 24.65 0.82 -38.47
CA ASN A 328 23.62 1.68 -39.12
C ASN A 328 22.14 1.52 -38.65
N SER A 329 21.34 2.57 -38.43
CA SER A 329 21.30 3.93 -38.98
C SER A 329 20.59 4.85 -37.96
N ASN A 330 21.05 6.06 -37.64
CA ASN A 330 21.25 7.31 -38.41
C ASN A 330 19.97 8.14 -38.67
N ASP A 331 20.13 9.45 -38.40
CA ASP A 331 19.42 10.63 -38.91
C ASP A 331 18.14 11.17 -38.21
N ARG A 332 18.34 12.36 -37.60
CA ARG A 332 17.58 13.61 -37.82
C ARG A 332 16.21 13.80 -37.13
N GLU A 333 15.76 15.01 -36.81
CA GLU A 333 16.39 16.36 -36.91
C GLU A 333 15.96 17.31 -35.77
N GLU A 334 16.56 18.50 -35.75
CA GLU A 334 16.31 19.62 -34.84
C GLU A 334 14.94 20.29 -35.07
N GLU A 335 14.38 20.97 -34.07
CA GLU A 335 13.96 22.39 -34.22
C GLU A 335 13.61 23.08 -32.88
N ASN A 336 14.05 24.34 -32.76
CA ASN A 336 13.65 25.42 -31.82
C ASN A 336 13.69 25.16 -30.29
#